data_AF-A0A1M6CL15-F1
#
_entry.id   AF-A0A1M6CL15-F1
#
_cell.length_a   1.000
_cell.length_b   1.000
_cell.length_c   1.000
_cell.angle_alpha   90.00
_cell.angle_beta   90.00
_cell.angle_gamma   90.00
#
_symmetry.space_group_name_H-M   'P 1'
#
loop_
_entity.id
_entity.type
_entity.pdbx_description
1 polymer ?
#
loop_
_entity_poly.entity_id
_entity_poly.type
_entity_poly.pdbx_seq_one_letter_code
_entity_poly.pdbx_strand_id
1 'polypeptide(L)'
;MDTKFVFSFLLIFTLFILGCSNETAKNDTNDKENKKNEVLVLGAIHGGHLTDSVYHTAYLTQLIRAIQPDYILAEIPPDRFDQAVKEFKENDSISESRVRRFPEYVDVVFPLTKEMNFEIIPTAGWTLPMAQERSQKLRAISKDSTRIEDWNAYRKANRISDSVYQATGKVNDPYFIHTHTYDSIQDIALQVYNDLFNVELGLGGWDNINIAHYWKIEKALEKHRYQNKRMLIIYGAGHKGWFLRELRKRDDIKLLEMKPFLDKISQNQS
;
A
#
# COMPACT_ATOMS: atom_id res chain seq x y z
N MET A 1 -56.97 -36.19 -71.52
CA MET A 1 -56.58 -36.19 -70.09
C MET A 1 -55.50 -37.25 -69.94
N ASP A 2 -54.50 -36.97 -69.12
CA ASP A 2 -53.30 -37.77 -68.86
C ASP A 2 -52.17 -37.67 -69.88
N THR A 3 -51.12 -36.94 -69.48
CA THR A 3 -49.70 -37.39 -69.47
C THR A 3 -48.84 -36.28 -68.88
N LYS A 4 -48.20 -36.52 -67.74
CA LYS A 4 -47.02 -35.76 -67.31
C LYS A 4 -45.88 -36.74 -67.01
N PHE A 5 -44.83 -36.58 -67.79
CA PHE A 5 -43.55 -37.29 -67.70
C PHE A 5 -42.55 -36.41 -66.95
N VAL A 6 -41.84 -37.01 -65.99
CA VAL A 6 -40.41 -36.87 -65.62
C VAL A 6 -39.83 -35.47 -65.41
N PHE A 7 -39.21 -35.23 -64.25
CA PHE A 7 -37.78 -34.88 -64.14
C PHE A 7 -37.27 -34.91 -62.69
N SER A 8 -36.15 -35.62 -62.50
CA SER A 8 -35.30 -35.64 -61.31
C SER A 8 -34.84 -34.25 -60.89
N PHE A 9 -34.77 -33.99 -59.58
CA PHE A 9 -33.69 -33.17 -59.05
C PHE A 9 -33.16 -33.71 -57.72
N LEU A 10 -31.88 -34.04 -57.79
CA LEU A 10 -30.94 -34.40 -56.75
C LEU A 10 -30.81 -33.22 -55.77
N LEU A 11 -31.08 -33.40 -54.47
CA LEU A 11 -30.68 -32.43 -53.44
C LEU A 11 -29.64 -33.06 -52.53
N ILE A 12 -28.38 -32.87 -52.89
CA ILE A 12 -27.21 -33.10 -52.05
C ILE A 12 -27.29 -32.07 -50.91
N PHE A 13 -27.66 -32.51 -49.71
CA PHE A 13 -27.51 -31.69 -48.51
C PHE A 13 -26.05 -31.80 -48.05
N THR A 14 -25.34 -30.70 -48.23
CA THR A 14 -23.96 -30.47 -47.84
C THR A 14 -23.80 -30.55 -46.31
N LEU A 15 -22.91 -31.44 -45.87
CA LEU A 15 -22.31 -31.41 -44.54
C LEU A 15 -21.51 -30.11 -44.37
N PHE A 16 -22.07 -29.13 -43.68
CA PHE A 16 -21.27 -28.08 -43.04
C PHE A 16 -20.87 -28.55 -41.65
N ILE A 17 -19.71 -29.23 -41.59
CA ILE A 17 -18.95 -29.37 -40.34
C ILE A 17 -18.32 -28.00 -40.10
N LEU A 18 -19.01 -27.13 -39.35
CA LEU A 18 -18.38 -25.97 -38.75
C LEU A 18 -17.41 -26.50 -37.70
N GLY A 19 -16.12 -26.54 -38.07
CA GLY A 19 -15.03 -26.77 -37.14
C GLY A 19 -15.03 -25.69 -36.08
N CYS A 20 -15.33 -26.05 -34.83
CA CYS A 20 -14.97 -25.27 -33.67
C CYS A 20 -13.43 -25.29 -33.57
N SER A 21 -12.79 -24.23 -34.05
CA SER A 21 -11.38 -23.95 -33.80
C SER A 21 -11.19 -23.64 -32.31
N ASN A 22 -10.78 -24.66 -31.55
CA ASN A 22 -10.28 -24.55 -30.17
C ASN A 22 -8.85 -23.96 -30.12
N GLU A 23 -8.61 -22.85 -30.81
CA GLU A 23 -7.33 -22.14 -30.78
C GLU A 23 -7.55 -20.67 -30.49
N THR A 24 -7.71 -20.30 -29.22
CA THR A 24 -7.47 -18.90 -28.75
C THR A 24 -7.45 -18.72 -27.24
N ALA A 25 -7.59 -19.76 -26.41
CA ALA A 25 -7.60 -19.58 -24.95
C ALA A 25 -6.22 -19.63 -24.27
N LYS A 26 -5.14 -20.06 -24.97
CA LYS A 26 -3.81 -20.27 -24.36
C LYS A 26 -2.85 -19.07 -24.46
N ASN A 27 -3.12 -18.07 -25.30
CA ASN A 27 -2.24 -16.91 -25.45
C ASN A 27 -2.55 -15.76 -24.48
N ASP A 28 -3.81 -15.60 -24.04
CA ASP A 28 -4.21 -14.49 -23.18
C ASP A 28 -3.69 -14.59 -21.74
N THR A 29 -3.48 -15.80 -21.22
CA THR A 29 -3.00 -16.00 -19.84
C THR A 29 -1.51 -15.67 -19.71
N ASN A 30 -0.68 -16.09 -20.67
CA ASN A 30 0.74 -15.77 -20.70
C ASN A 30 1.00 -14.27 -20.92
N ASP A 31 0.18 -13.60 -21.73
CA ASP A 31 0.33 -12.16 -21.98
C ASP A 31 -0.06 -11.33 -20.74
N LYS A 32 -1.10 -11.74 -19.99
CA LYS A 32 -1.48 -11.08 -18.73
C LYS A 32 -0.45 -11.28 -17.62
N GLU A 33 0.15 -12.47 -17.53
CA GLU A 33 1.17 -12.76 -16.52
C GLU A 33 2.43 -11.90 -16.70
N ASN A 34 2.87 -11.70 -17.96
CA ASN A 34 3.97 -10.81 -18.30
C ASN A 34 3.66 -9.31 -18.14
N LYS A 35 2.40 -8.96 -17.86
CA LYS A 35 1.95 -7.57 -17.71
C LYS A 35 1.62 -7.18 -16.27
N LYS A 36 1.65 -8.11 -15.30
CA LYS A 36 1.36 -7.80 -13.90
C LYS A 36 2.28 -6.71 -13.37
N ASN A 37 1.73 -5.79 -12.59
CA ASN A 37 2.54 -4.77 -11.93
C ASN A 37 3.33 -5.39 -10.78
N GLU A 38 4.55 -4.91 -10.58
CA GLU A 38 5.35 -5.22 -9.39
C GLU A 38 4.94 -4.28 -8.26
N VAL A 39 4.65 -4.82 -7.07
CA VAL A 39 4.22 -4.02 -5.92
C VAL A 39 5.17 -4.25 -4.75
N LEU A 40 5.61 -3.16 -4.11
CA LEU A 40 6.38 -3.17 -2.86
C LEU A 40 5.65 -2.38 -1.78
N VAL A 41 5.83 -2.79 -0.52
CA VAL A 41 5.39 -2.02 0.65
C VAL A 41 6.61 -1.67 1.49
N LEU A 42 6.90 -0.38 1.61
CA LEU A 42 7.95 0.18 2.44
C LEU A 42 7.35 0.73 3.74
N GLY A 43 7.85 0.22 4.87
CA GLY A 43 7.51 0.73 6.19
C GLY A 43 8.41 1.89 6.57
N ALA A 44 7.83 3.07 6.77
CA ALA A 44 8.50 4.28 7.24
C ALA A 44 8.39 4.40 8.77
N ILE A 45 9.39 5.01 9.40
CA ILE A 45 9.40 5.34 10.84
C ILE A 45 9.04 6.81 11.09
N HIS A 46 8.47 7.49 10.08
CA HIS A 46 8.07 8.90 10.11
C HIS A 46 9.19 9.80 10.62
N GLY A 47 8.91 10.66 11.62
CA GLY A 47 9.91 11.54 12.24
C GLY A 47 11.15 10.82 12.79
N GLY A 48 11.09 9.50 13.01
CA GLY A 48 12.27 8.69 13.36
C GLY A 48 13.39 8.76 12.34
N HIS A 49 13.09 8.99 11.05
CA HIS A 49 14.09 9.13 9.99
C HIS A 49 15.02 10.34 10.18
N LEU A 50 14.63 11.31 11.00
CA LEU A 50 15.46 12.49 11.31
C LEU A 50 16.53 12.20 12.37
N THR A 51 16.35 11.17 13.18
CA THR A 51 17.20 10.90 14.34
C THR A 51 17.83 9.51 14.33
N ASP A 52 17.31 8.58 13.54
CA ASP A 52 17.87 7.23 13.45
C ASP A 52 19.26 7.26 12.78
N SER A 53 20.19 6.48 13.30
CA SER A 53 21.56 6.45 12.79
C SER A 53 21.74 5.60 11.54
N VAL A 54 20.78 4.72 11.22
CA VAL A 54 20.86 3.78 10.10
C VAL A 54 19.75 4.07 9.09
N TYR A 55 18.49 4.02 9.53
CA TYR A 55 17.33 4.18 8.69
C TYR A 55 16.92 5.66 8.60
N HIS A 56 17.86 6.53 8.22
CA HIS A 56 17.63 7.96 8.04
C HIS A 56 17.16 8.33 6.63
N THR A 57 16.87 9.62 6.38
CA THR A 57 16.38 10.10 5.08
C THR A 57 17.31 9.76 3.91
N ALA A 58 18.63 9.94 4.05
CA ALA A 58 19.56 9.55 2.98
C ALA A 58 19.58 8.02 2.69
N TYR A 59 19.27 7.17 3.67
CA TYR A 59 19.08 5.73 3.42
C TYR A 59 17.83 5.49 2.57
N LEU A 60 16.71 6.16 2.90
CA LEU A 60 15.48 6.10 2.09
C LEU A 60 15.71 6.59 0.65
N THR A 61 16.46 7.67 0.47
CA THR A 61 16.81 8.18 -0.87
C THR A 61 17.51 7.11 -1.71
N GLN A 62 18.52 6.45 -1.14
CA GLN A 62 19.23 5.36 -1.81
C GLN A 62 18.32 4.17 -2.10
N LEU A 63 17.47 3.80 -1.13
CA LEU A 63 16.54 2.68 -1.28
C LEU A 63 15.52 2.94 -2.40
N ILE A 64 14.89 4.12 -2.45
CA ILE A 64 13.92 4.46 -3.50
C ILE A 64 14.61 4.48 -4.88
N ARG A 65 15.83 5.03 -4.97
CA ARG A 65 16.64 4.95 -6.20
C ARG A 65 16.94 3.51 -6.60
N ALA A 66 17.21 2.62 -5.66
CA ALA A 66 17.45 1.21 -5.93
C ALA A 66 16.18 0.48 -6.38
N ILE A 67 15.02 0.87 -5.83
CA ILE A 67 13.69 0.35 -6.19
C ILE A 67 13.28 0.81 -7.59
N GLN A 68 13.58 2.05 -8.00
CA GLN A 68 13.15 2.61 -9.30
C GLN A 68 11.63 2.46 -9.54
N PRO A 69 10.78 3.04 -8.69
CA PRO A 69 9.33 2.97 -8.90
C PRO A 69 8.90 3.79 -10.12
N ASP A 70 7.82 3.37 -10.79
CA ASP A 70 7.04 4.22 -11.70
C ASP A 70 6.00 5.04 -10.94
N TYR A 71 5.47 4.48 -9.84
CA TYR A 71 4.46 5.10 -8.99
C TYR A 71 4.83 4.98 -7.52
N ILE A 72 4.62 6.06 -6.76
CA ILE A 72 4.70 6.05 -5.29
C ILE A 72 3.32 6.32 -4.71
N LEU A 73 2.73 5.32 -4.07
CA LEU A 73 1.46 5.43 -3.36
C LEU A 73 1.76 5.89 -1.92
N ALA A 74 1.53 7.17 -1.64
CA ALA A 74 2.00 7.83 -0.42
C ALA A 74 0.88 7.99 0.63
N GLU A 75 1.25 7.95 1.91
CA GLU A 75 0.41 8.32 3.07
C GLU A 75 0.21 9.85 3.15
N ILE A 76 -0.20 10.45 2.02
CA ILE A 76 -0.59 11.85 1.92
C ILE A 76 -2.11 11.89 1.67
N PRO A 77 -2.88 12.65 2.46
CA PRO A 77 -4.30 12.87 2.19
C PRO A 77 -4.49 13.59 0.85
N PRO A 78 -5.39 13.12 -0.04
CA PRO A 78 -5.60 13.75 -1.34
C PRO A 78 -5.97 15.24 -1.27
N ASP A 79 -6.72 15.66 -0.24
CA ASP A 79 -7.10 17.07 -0.02
C ASP A 79 -5.92 17.98 0.37
N ARG A 80 -4.74 17.39 0.65
CA ARG A 80 -3.51 18.11 1.02
C ARG A 80 -2.44 18.05 -0.05
N PHE A 81 -2.56 17.12 -0.99
CA PHE A 81 -1.52 16.83 -1.96
C PHE A 81 -1.28 18.00 -2.92
N ASP A 82 -2.33 18.60 -3.47
CA ASP A 82 -2.21 19.70 -4.44
C ASP A 82 -1.49 20.91 -3.83
N GLN A 83 -1.80 21.24 -2.58
CA GLN A 83 -1.11 22.30 -1.84
C GLN A 83 0.37 21.97 -1.64
N ALA A 84 0.70 20.75 -1.20
CA ALA A 84 2.09 20.33 -1.00
C ALA A 84 2.90 20.35 -2.31
N VAL A 85 2.31 19.87 -3.42
CA VAL A 85 2.93 19.93 -4.75
C VAL A 85 3.16 21.37 -5.19
N LYS A 86 2.18 22.25 -4.99
CA LYS A 86 2.31 23.67 -5.34
C LYS A 86 3.45 24.32 -4.55
N GLU A 87 3.45 24.17 -3.23
CA GLU A 87 4.48 24.73 -2.36
C GLU A 87 5.88 24.23 -2.72
N PHE A 88 6.02 22.92 -2.98
CA PHE A 88 7.31 22.34 -3.35
C PHE A 88 7.81 22.88 -4.71
N LYS A 89 6.93 23.01 -5.71
CA LYS A 89 7.30 23.57 -7.02
C LYS A 89 7.69 25.04 -6.95
N GLU A 90 7.07 25.81 -6.06
CA GLU A 90 7.31 27.25 -5.92
C GLU A 90 8.56 27.54 -5.06
N ASN A 91 8.76 26.78 -3.99
CA ASN A 91 9.68 27.15 -2.91
C ASN A 91 10.68 26.06 -2.51
N ASP A 92 10.71 24.92 -3.21
CA ASP A 92 11.52 23.75 -2.85
C ASP A 92 11.30 23.27 -1.40
N SER A 93 10.14 23.58 -0.83
CA SER A 93 9.80 23.28 0.56
C SER A 93 8.29 23.09 0.70
N ILE A 94 7.89 22.33 1.73
CA ILE A 94 6.48 22.05 2.02
C ILE A 94 6.16 22.56 3.43
N SER A 95 5.23 23.52 3.49
CA SER A 95 4.68 24.10 4.71
C SER A 95 3.32 23.50 5.09
N GLU A 96 2.67 22.76 4.18
CA GLU A 96 1.41 22.06 4.45
C GLU A 96 1.54 21.22 5.74
N SER A 97 0.69 21.57 6.70
CA SER A 97 0.79 21.16 8.10
C SER A 97 0.84 19.66 8.35
N ARG A 98 0.20 18.85 7.50
CA ARG A 98 0.15 17.39 7.64
C ARG A 98 1.35 16.75 6.95
N VAL A 99 1.64 17.14 5.71
CA VAL A 99 2.74 16.58 4.91
C VAL A 99 4.09 16.94 5.52
N ARG A 100 4.26 18.15 6.05
CA ARG A 100 5.53 18.62 6.65
C ARG A 100 6.04 17.77 7.83
N ARG A 101 5.19 16.91 8.40
CA ARG A 101 5.53 16.06 9.56
C ARG A 101 6.21 14.75 9.15
N PHE A 102 6.29 14.48 7.85
CA PHE A 102 6.76 13.22 7.30
C PHE A 102 8.04 13.47 6.48
N PRO A 103 9.22 13.32 7.09
CA PRO A 103 10.50 13.52 6.41
C PRO A 103 10.68 12.59 5.20
N GLU A 104 10.09 11.40 5.21
CA GLU A 104 10.07 10.48 4.07
C GLU A 104 9.40 11.10 2.83
N TYR A 105 8.52 12.09 2.99
CA TYR A 105 7.93 12.82 1.88
C TYR A 105 8.69 14.11 1.58
N VAL A 106 8.85 14.96 2.58
CA VAL A 106 9.41 16.31 2.42
C VAL A 106 10.88 16.28 2.01
N ASP A 107 11.67 15.41 2.63
CA ASP A 107 13.13 15.39 2.48
C ASP A 107 13.59 14.33 1.47
N VAL A 108 12.69 13.45 1.02
CA VAL A 108 13.03 12.32 0.15
C VAL A 108 12.14 12.25 -1.09
N VAL A 109 10.87 11.88 -0.96
CA VAL A 109 10.02 11.61 -2.14
C VAL A 109 9.82 12.85 -3.01
N PHE A 110 9.48 14.01 -2.45
CA PHE A 110 9.31 15.23 -3.25
C PHE A 110 10.63 15.66 -3.92
N PRO A 111 11.78 15.76 -3.22
CA PRO A 111 13.07 16.01 -3.85
C PRO A 111 13.41 15.05 -4.99
N LEU A 112 13.17 13.74 -4.82
CA LEU A 112 13.44 12.74 -5.85
C LEU A 112 12.61 12.94 -7.14
N THR A 113 11.47 13.64 -7.10
CA THR A 113 10.70 13.97 -8.33
C THR A 113 11.48 14.83 -9.33
N LYS A 114 12.54 15.52 -8.88
CA LYS A 114 13.42 16.31 -9.77
C LYS A 114 14.42 15.46 -10.53
N GLU A 115 14.66 14.23 -10.07
CA GLU A 115 15.73 13.35 -10.57
C GLU A 115 15.17 12.07 -11.20
N MET A 116 13.99 11.64 -10.76
CA MET A 116 13.36 10.39 -11.14
C MET A 116 11.98 10.63 -11.73
N ASN A 117 11.62 9.85 -12.74
CA ASN A 117 10.35 9.96 -13.44
C ASN A 117 9.29 9.03 -12.85
N PHE A 118 8.83 9.30 -11.62
CA PHE A 118 7.70 8.63 -11.00
C PHE A 118 6.55 9.59 -10.71
N GLU A 119 5.33 9.06 -10.65
CA GLU A 119 4.14 9.79 -10.20
C GLU A 119 3.85 9.49 -8.72
N ILE A 120 3.59 10.53 -7.92
CA ILE A 120 3.11 10.37 -6.55
C ILE A 120 1.59 10.31 -6.58
N ILE A 121 1.03 9.24 -6.01
CA ILE A 121 -0.42 9.05 -5.84
C ILE A 121 -0.77 9.18 -4.35
N PRO A 122 -1.51 10.22 -3.92
CA PRO A 122 -1.91 10.37 -2.53
C PRO A 122 -2.98 9.33 -2.18
N THR A 123 -2.70 8.45 -1.22
CA THR A 123 -3.58 7.34 -0.87
C THR A 123 -4.03 7.36 0.59
N ALA A 124 -3.71 8.38 1.38
CA ALA A 124 -4.16 8.38 2.76
C ALA A 124 -5.69 8.55 2.87
N GLY A 125 -6.34 7.68 3.63
CA GLY A 125 -7.77 7.75 3.96
C GLY A 125 -8.11 8.79 5.03
N TRP A 126 -7.10 9.38 5.67
CA TRP A 126 -7.30 10.41 6.69
C TRP A 126 -7.93 11.67 6.11
N THR A 127 -8.92 12.20 6.81
CA THR A 127 -9.39 13.57 6.65
C THR A 127 -9.20 14.32 7.96
N LEU A 128 -9.17 15.66 7.90
CA LEU A 128 -9.07 16.48 9.12
C LEU A 128 -10.22 16.21 10.11
N PRO A 129 -11.51 16.14 9.69
CA PRO A 129 -12.60 15.80 10.60
C PRO A 129 -12.42 14.43 11.28
N MET A 130 -12.01 13.40 10.54
CA MET A 130 -11.77 12.07 11.10
C MET A 130 -10.66 12.09 12.17
N ALA A 131 -9.56 12.78 11.91
CA ALA A 131 -8.45 12.90 12.86
C ALA A 131 -8.87 13.64 14.13
N GLN A 132 -9.66 14.71 14.00
CA GLN A 132 -10.19 15.49 15.12
C GLN A 132 -11.17 14.66 15.95
N GLU A 133 -12.13 13.99 15.31
CA GLU A 133 -13.13 13.13 15.97
C GLU A 133 -12.47 12.00 16.74
N ARG A 134 -11.57 11.24 16.09
CA ARG A 134 -10.78 10.19 16.75
C ARG A 134 -10.06 10.71 17.98
N SER A 135 -9.40 11.86 17.87
CA SER A 135 -8.64 12.45 18.97
C SER A 135 -9.55 12.88 20.13
N GLN A 136 -10.74 13.41 19.84
CA GLN A 136 -11.72 13.78 20.84
C GLN A 136 -12.25 12.54 21.58
N LYS A 137 -12.64 11.49 20.83
CA LYS A 137 -13.14 10.24 21.40
C LYS A 137 -12.11 9.53 22.27
N LEU A 138 -10.86 9.38 21.80
CA LEU A 138 -9.78 8.80 22.60
C LEU A 138 -9.52 9.60 23.89
N ARG A 139 -9.59 10.94 23.83
CA ARG A 139 -9.48 11.78 25.04
C ARG A 139 -10.65 11.55 26.00
N ALA A 140 -11.87 11.39 25.49
CA ALA A 140 -13.03 11.10 26.31
C ALA A 140 -12.88 9.73 27.00
N ILE A 141 -12.56 8.67 26.24
CA ILE A 141 -12.30 7.31 26.74
C ILE A 141 -11.22 7.34 27.84
N SER A 142 -10.11 8.05 27.61
CA SER A 142 -9.01 8.12 28.58
C SER A 142 -9.36 8.75 29.93
N LYS A 143 -10.48 9.48 30.01
CA LYS A 143 -10.97 10.19 31.20
C LYS A 143 -12.21 9.56 31.80
N ASP A 144 -12.81 8.58 31.13
CA ASP A 144 -14.01 7.90 31.58
C ASP A 144 -13.65 6.84 32.64
N SER A 145 -14.15 7.01 33.86
CA SER A 145 -13.88 6.09 34.97
C SER A 145 -14.46 4.70 34.74
N THR A 146 -15.50 4.57 33.91
CA THR A 146 -16.10 3.27 33.54
C THR A 146 -15.26 2.51 32.52
N ARG A 147 -14.31 3.19 31.85
CA ARG A 147 -13.42 2.63 30.81
C ARG A 147 -11.98 2.43 31.29
N ILE A 148 -11.74 2.48 32.60
CA ILE A 148 -10.38 2.42 33.16
C ILE A 148 -9.68 1.09 32.82
N GLU A 149 -10.41 -0.02 32.79
CA GLU A 149 -9.87 -1.35 32.46
C GLU A 149 -9.44 -1.41 30.99
N ASP A 150 -10.30 -0.98 30.07
CA ASP A 150 -9.99 -0.90 28.63
C ASP A 150 -8.77 -0.02 28.38
N TRP A 151 -8.74 1.17 28.99
CA TRP A 151 -7.61 2.08 28.82
C TRP A 151 -6.30 1.50 29.38
N ASN A 152 -6.37 0.79 30.50
CA ASN A 152 -5.21 0.10 31.07
C ASN A 152 -4.77 -1.09 30.20
N ALA A 153 -5.69 -1.85 29.62
CA ALA A 153 -5.41 -2.93 28.70
C ALA A 153 -4.69 -2.40 27.44
N TYR A 154 -5.20 -1.33 26.84
CA TYR A 154 -4.56 -0.64 25.73
C TYR A 154 -3.14 -0.17 26.07
N ARG A 155 -2.95 0.53 27.19
CA ARG A 155 -1.60 0.98 27.63
C ARG A 155 -0.66 -0.18 27.95
N LYS A 156 -1.18 -1.29 28.48
CA LYS A 156 -0.38 -2.50 28.75
C LYS A 156 0.08 -3.13 27.43
N ALA A 157 -0.81 -3.25 26.45
CA ALA A 157 -0.49 -3.82 25.15
C ALA A 157 0.59 -3.01 24.40
N ASN A 158 0.50 -1.67 24.43
CA ASN A 158 1.56 -0.81 23.88
C ASN A 158 2.91 -1.06 24.56
N ARG A 159 2.96 -1.06 25.90
CA ARG A 159 4.21 -1.33 26.64
C ARG A 159 4.79 -2.71 26.33
N ILE A 160 3.94 -3.73 26.12
CA ILE A 160 4.40 -5.06 25.74
C ILE A 160 5.00 -5.02 24.33
N SER A 161 4.29 -4.43 23.36
CA SER A 161 4.79 -4.27 21.98
C SER A 161 6.13 -3.53 21.97
N ASP A 162 6.23 -2.40 22.65
CA ASP A 162 7.48 -1.63 22.80
C ASP A 162 8.59 -2.45 23.44
N SER A 163 8.30 -3.17 24.54
CA SER A 163 9.28 -4.02 25.22
C SER A 163 9.82 -5.13 24.32
N VAL A 164 8.92 -5.80 23.56
CA VAL A 164 9.31 -6.85 22.63
C VAL A 164 10.14 -6.27 21.48
N TYR A 165 9.79 -5.09 20.97
CA TYR A 165 10.61 -4.38 20.00
C TYR A 165 12.02 -4.11 20.54
N GLN A 166 12.13 -3.51 21.72
CA GLN A 166 13.43 -3.20 22.34
C GLN A 166 14.26 -4.46 22.55
N ALA A 167 13.63 -5.56 22.98
CA ALA A 167 14.30 -6.85 23.18
C ALA A 167 14.92 -7.44 21.90
N THR A 168 14.47 -7.01 20.71
CA THR A 168 15.08 -7.43 19.44
C THR A 168 16.44 -6.80 19.17
N GLY A 169 16.73 -5.63 19.77
CA GLY A 169 17.90 -4.81 19.45
C GLY A 169 17.89 -4.25 18.02
N LYS A 170 16.75 -4.32 17.31
CA LYS A 170 16.64 -4.06 15.87
C LYS A 170 15.47 -3.14 15.50
N VAL A 171 14.92 -2.38 16.45
CA VAL A 171 13.66 -1.62 16.30
C VAL A 171 13.57 -0.84 14.98
N ASN A 172 14.65 -0.15 14.61
CA ASN A 172 14.72 0.66 13.39
C ASN A 172 15.59 0.04 12.29
N ASP A 173 16.03 -1.21 12.43
CA ASP A 173 16.79 -1.91 11.39
C ASP A 173 15.89 -2.09 10.16
N PRO A 174 16.25 -1.54 8.98
CA PRO A 174 15.48 -1.68 7.76
C PRO A 174 15.19 -3.14 7.39
N TYR A 175 16.12 -4.07 7.66
CA TYR A 175 15.91 -5.49 7.41
C TYR A 175 14.86 -6.08 8.34
N PHE A 176 14.80 -5.61 9.59
CA PHE A 176 13.84 -6.09 10.57
C PHE A 176 12.44 -5.51 10.36
N ILE A 177 12.33 -4.20 10.11
CA ILE A 177 11.06 -3.49 9.86
C ILE A 177 10.24 -4.22 8.79
N HIS A 178 10.89 -4.70 7.73
CA HIS A 178 10.22 -5.34 6.61
C HIS A 178 9.94 -6.85 6.81
N THR A 179 10.03 -7.37 8.03
CA THR A 179 9.69 -8.77 8.35
C THR A 179 8.25 -8.95 8.84
N HIS A 180 7.76 -10.19 8.78
CA HIS A 180 6.53 -10.61 9.45
C HIS A 180 6.63 -10.52 10.98
N THR A 181 7.84 -10.73 11.53
CA THR A 181 8.07 -10.63 12.98
C THR A 181 7.80 -9.22 13.48
N TYR A 182 8.29 -8.19 12.77
CA TYR A 182 7.96 -6.80 13.08
C TYR A 182 6.45 -6.57 13.08
N ASP A 183 5.76 -6.98 12.00
CA ASP A 183 4.30 -6.83 11.89
C ASP A 183 3.55 -7.51 13.05
N SER A 184 4.01 -8.70 13.46
CA SER A 184 3.41 -9.48 14.56
C SER A 184 3.57 -8.79 15.91
N ILE A 185 4.70 -8.11 16.15
CA ILE A 185 4.93 -7.35 17.38
C ILE A 185 4.04 -6.11 17.41
N GLN A 186 3.88 -5.42 16.27
CA GLN A 186 2.96 -4.31 16.15
C GLN A 186 1.50 -4.74 16.46
N ASP A 187 1.10 -5.90 15.94
CA ASP A 187 -0.25 -6.44 16.11
C ASP A 187 -0.63 -6.65 17.60
N ILE A 188 0.34 -6.87 18.51
CA ILE A 188 0.08 -6.95 19.96
C ILE A 188 -0.69 -5.71 20.47
N ALA A 189 -0.22 -4.51 20.10
CA ALA A 189 -0.84 -3.27 20.54
C ALA A 189 -2.06 -2.91 19.67
N LEU A 190 -1.96 -3.12 18.35
CA LEU A 190 -2.97 -2.71 17.41
C LEU A 190 -4.25 -3.52 17.51
N GLN A 191 -4.17 -4.84 17.73
CA GLN A 191 -5.37 -5.67 17.87
C GLN A 191 -6.14 -5.31 19.14
N VAL A 192 -5.46 -5.09 20.26
CA VAL A 192 -6.11 -4.61 21.50
C VAL A 192 -6.78 -3.25 21.30
N TYR A 193 -6.10 -2.30 20.63
CA TYR A 193 -6.71 -1.02 20.28
C TYR A 193 -7.93 -1.19 19.36
N ASN A 194 -7.84 -2.07 18.38
CA ASN A 194 -8.89 -2.33 17.41
C ASN A 194 -10.13 -2.93 18.09
N ASP A 195 -9.94 -3.97 18.89
CA ASP A 195 -11.01 -4.67 19.60
C ASP A 195 -11.74 -3.75 20.58
N LEU A 196 -10.99 -2.92 21.31
CA LEU A 196 -11.57 -2.04 22.34
C LEU A 196 -12.24 -0.80 21.75
N PHE A 197 -11.70 -0.24 20.67
CA PHE A 197 -12.07 1.13 20.26
C PHE A 197 -12.49 1.28 18.79
N ASN A 198 -12.25 0.33 17.89
CA ASN A 198 -12.47 0.56 16.44
C ASN A 198 -13.91 0.99 16.10
N VAL A 199 -14.90 0.30 16.68
CA VAL A 199 -16.33 0.60 16.46
C VAL A 199 -16.67 2.00 16.97
N GLU A 200 -16.28 2.33 18.20
CA GLU A 200 -16.57 3.63 18.82
C GLU A 200 -15.88 4.78 18.07
N LEU A 201 -14.66 4.55 17.58
CA LEU A 201 -13.89 5.55 16.84
C LEU A 201 -14.38 5.75 15.40
N GLY A 202 -15.33 4.95 14.92
CA GLY A 202 -15.90 5.06 13.57
C GLY A 202 -14.79 5.03 12.52
N LEU A 203 -14.83 5.93 11.54
CA LEU A 203 -13.85 5.97 10.44
C LEU A 203 -12.39 6.15 10.90
N GLY A 204 -12.15 6.66 12.10
CA GLY A 204 -10.82 6.79 12.69
C GLY A 204 -10.34 5.57 13.49
N GLY A 205 -11.15 4.51 13.58
CA GLY A 205 -10.74 3.22 14.14
C GLY A 205 -9.63 2.55 13.30
N TRP A 206 -8.90 1.60 13.89
CA TRP A 206 -7.71 1.02 13.26
C TRP A 206 -8.02 0.25 11.98
N ASP A 207 -8.93 -0.71 11.99
CA ASP A 207 -9.33 -1.40 10.75
C ASP A 207 -10.03 -0.44 9.79
N ASN A 208 -10.88 0.44 10.30
CA ASN A 208 -11.65 1.35 9.46
C ASN A 208 -10.76 2.31 8.67
N ILE A 209 -9.69 2.83 9.29
CA ILE A 209 -8.74 3.68 8.57
C ILE A 209 -7.88 2.87 7.58
N ASN A 210 -7.46 1.66 7.94
CA ASN A 210 -6.70 0.81 7.02
C ASN A 210 -7.52 0.41 5.79
N ILE A 211 -8.81 0.13 5.94
CA ILE A 211 -9.74 -0.07 4.83
C ILE A 211 -9.79 1.19 3.95
N ALA A 212 -9.89 2.39 4.56
CA ALA A 212 -9.94 3.64 3.81
C ALA A 212 -8.63 3.94 3.04
N HIS A 213 -7.48 3.65 3.65
CA HIS A 213 -6.17 3.70 2.99
C HIS A 213 -6.12 2.73 1.81
N TYR A 214 -6.44 1.47 2.08
CA TYR A 214 -6.33 0.41 1.10
C TYR A 214 -7.29 0.58 -0.07
N TRP A 215 -8.49 1.11 0.15
CA TRP A 215 -9.42 1.42 -0.93
C TRP A 215 -8.82 2.42 -1.94
N LYS A 216 -8.03 3.40 -1.47
CA LYS A 216 -7.32 4.32 -2.36
C LYS A 216 -6.15 3.66 -3.07
N ILE A 217 -5.41 2.77 -2.37
CA ILE A 217 -4.36 1.94 -2.96
C ILE A 217 -4.95 1.04 -4.06
N GLU A 218 -6.01 0.31 -3.76
CA GLU A 218 -6.73 -0.57 -4.68
C GLU A 218 -7.21 0.17 -5.92
N LYS A 219 -7.79 1.37 -5.76
CA LYS A 219 -8.15 2.22 -6.90
C LYS A 219 -6.97 2.58 -7.79
N ALA A 220 -5.81 2.88 -7.20
CA ALA A 220 -4.60 3.15 -7.95
C ALA A 220 -4.08 1.89 -8.67
N LEU A 221 -4.08 0.74 -8.00
CA LEU A 221 -3.70 -0.54 -8.61
C LEU A 221 -4.63 -0.89 -9.78
N GLU A 222 -5.95 -0.69 -9.63
CA GLU A 222 -6.93 -0.97 -10.69
C GLU A 222 -6.79 -0.01 -11.88
N LYS A 223 -6.59 1.29 -11.62
CA LYS A 223 -6.34 2.28 -12.68
C LYS A 223 -5.15 1.93 -13.56
N HIS A 224 -4.13 1.30 -12.96
CA HIS A 224 -2.87 0.97 -13.62
C HIS A 224 -2.71 -0.53 -13.89
N ARG A 225 -3.80 -1.29 -13.86
CA ARG A 225 -3.76 -2.75 -13.93
C ARG A 225 -3.08 -3.26 -15.22
N TYR A 226 -2.26 -4.29 -15.09
CA TYR A 226 -1.56 -4.95 -16.19
C TYR A 226 -0.71 -4.02 -17.08
N GLN A 227 0.05 -3.10 -16.48
CA GLN A 227 0.90 -2.15 -17.22
C GLN A 227 2.41 -2.47 -17.12
N ASN A 228 2.78 -3.57 -16.47
CA ASN A 228 4.17 -3.92 -16.16
C ASN A 228 4.91 -2.76 -15.46
N LYS A 229 4.24 -2.15 -14.48
CA LYS A 229 4.75 -1.01 -13.72
C LYS A 229 5.21 -1.42 -12.34
N ARG A 230 6.22 -0.72 -11.80
CA ARG A 230 6.65 -0.89 -10.42
C ARG A 230 6.00 0.15 -9.52
N MET A 231 5.25 -0.33 -8.54
CA MET A 231 4.48 0.48 -7.60
C MET A 231 5.06 0.33 -6.20
N LEU A 232 5.46 1.45 -5.60
CA LEU A 232 5.98 1.49 -4.25
C LEU A 232 4.93 2.14 -3.32
N ILE A 233 4.42 1.37 -2.37
CA ILE A 233 3.54 1.87 -1.30
C ILE A 233 4.42 2.30 -0.14
N ILE A 234 4.39 3.57 0.25
CA ILE A 234 5.17 4.11 1.38
C ILE A 234 4.22 4.60 2.46
N TYR A 235 4.25 3.95 3.62
CA TYR A 235 3.39 4.24 4.76
C TYR A 235 4.14 4.02 6.06
N GLY A 236 3.61 4.56 7.16
CA GLY A 236 4.06 4.18 8.50
C GLY A 236 4.12 2.67 8.68
N ALA A 237 5.23 2.17 9.24
CA ALA A 237 5.50 0.74 9.34
C ALA A 237 4.38 -0.06 10.04
N GLY A 238 3.60 0.58 10.91
CA GLY A 238 2.45 -0.04 11.56
C GLY A 238 1.31 -0.46 10.61
N HIS A 239 1.22 0.11 9.41
CA HIS A 239 0.21 -0.25 8.40
C HIS A 239 0.65 -1.40 7.49
N LYS A 240 1.95 -1.68 7.41
CA LYS A 240 2.54 -2.59 6.42
C LYS A 240 1.93 -3.99 6.47
N GLY A 241 1.88 -4.61 7.66
CA GLY A 241 1.33 -5.94 7.84
C GLY A 241 -0.13 -6.05 7.35
N TRP A 242 -0.93 -5.02 7.59
CA TRP A 242 -2.32 -4.96 7.12
C TRP A 242 -2.39 -4.92 5.59
N PHE A 243 -1.64 -4.04 4.94
CA PHE A 243 -1.62 -3.96 3.47
C PHE A 243 -1.10 -5.24 2.82
N LEU A 244 -0.05 -5.85 3.36
CA LEU A 244 0.48 -7.11 2.83
C LEU A 244 -0.56 -8.24 2.86
N ARG A 245 -1.42 -8.29 3.89
CA ARG A 245 -2.52 -9.28 3.95
C ARG A 245 -3.54 -9.07 2.84
N GLU A 246 -3.92 -7.84 2.54
CA GLU A 246 -4.87 -7.56 1.45
C GLU A 246 -4.24 -7.72 0.06
N LEU A 247 -3.01 -7.25 -0.14
CA LEU A 247 -2.30 -7.37 -1.41
C LEU A 247 -2.08 -8.84 -1.80
N ARG A 248 -1.83 -9.73 -0.83
CA ARG A 248 -1.69 -11.19 -1.08
C ARG A 248 -2.96 -11.86 -1.60
N LYS A 249 -4.13 -11.23 -1.45
CA LYS A 249 -5.40 -11.74 -2.00
C LYS A 249 -5.54 -11.44 -3.50
N ARG A 250 -4.69 -10.56 -4.05
CA ARG A 250 -4.73 -10.16 -5.46
C ARG A 250 -3.95 -11.13 -6.33
N ASP A 251 -4.51 -11.46 -7.49
CA ASP A 251 -3.90 -12.35 -8.49
C ASP A 251 -3.27 -11.57 -9.67
N ASP A 252 -3.46 -10.26 -9.72
CA ASP A 252 -3.11 -9.37 -10.84
C ASP A 252 -1.82 -8.56 -10.63
N ILE A 253 -1.13 -8.79 -9.51
CA ILE A 253 0.14 -8.16 -9.16
C ILE A 253 1.21 -9.20 -8.84
N LYS A 254 2.46 -8.78 -8.92
CA LYS A 254 3.62 -9.48 -8.37
C LYS A 254 4.08 -8.74 -7.12
N LEU A 255 3.70 -9.25 -5.95
CA LEU A 255 4.15 -8.68 -4.68
C LEU A 255 5.62 -9.05 -4.47
N LEU A 256 6.49 -8.05 -4.34
CA LEU A 256 7.93 -8.23 -4.16
C LEU A 256 8.34 -8.06 -2.69
N GLU A 257 9.39 -8.78 -2.31
CA GLU A 257 10.04 -8.65 -1.01
C GLU A 257 11.02 -7.45 -1.01
N MET A 258 11.16 -6.78 0.14
CA MET A 258 12.04 -5.60 0.28
C MET A 258 13.53 -5.97 0.32
N LYS A 259 13.86 -7.16 0.86
CA LYS A 259 15.24 -7.58 1.14
C LYS A 259 16.21 -7.42 -0.05
N PRO A 260 15.88 -7.84 -1.28
CA PRO A 260 16.82 -7.71 -2.41
C PRO A 260 17.23 -6.25 -2.70
N PHE A 261 16.36 -5.28 -2.40
CA PHE A 261 16.64 -3.86 -2.59
C PHE A 261 17.51 -3.30 -1.45
N LEU A 262 17.33 -3.79 -0.22
CA LEU A 262 18.21 -3.49 0.92
C LEU A 262 19.62 -4.03 0.68
N ASP A 263 19.73 -5.28 0.22
CA ASP A 263 21.02 -5.92 -0.09
C ASP A 263 21.80 -5.09 -1.12
N LYS A 264 21.11 -4.59 -2.15
CA LYS A 264 21.70 -3.78 -3.22
C LYS A 264 22.31 -2.46 -2.73
N ILE A 265 21.70 -1.79 -1.76
CA ILE A 265 22.25 -0.53 -1.23
C ILE A 265 23.34 -0.77 -0.18
N SER A 266 23.28 -1.87 0.59
CA SER A 266 24.35 -2.23 1.52
C SER A 266 25.67 -2.56 0.81
N GLN A 267 25.61 -3.22 -0.36
CA GLN A 267 26.80 -3.54 -1.16
C GLN A 267 27.47 -2.31 -1.80
N ASN A 268 26.74 -1.19 -1.96
CA ASN A 268 27.29 0.04 -2.52
C ASN A 268 27.91 0.96 -1.44
N GLN A 269 27.85 0.57 -0.17
CA GLN A 269 28.41 1.30 0.98
C GLN A 269 29.68 0.66 1.54
N SER A 270 30.05 -0.54 1.05
CA SER A 270 31.29 -1.26 1.34
C SER A 270 32.35 -1.04 0.26
#